data_AF-A0A292ZP40-F1
#
_entry.id   AF-A0A292ZP40-F1
#
_cell.length_a   1.000
_cell.length_b   1.000
_cell.length_c   1.000
_cell.angle_alpha   90.00
_cell.angle_beta   90.00
_cell.angle_gamma   90.00
#
_symmetry.space_group_name_H-M   'P 1'
#
loop_
_entity.id
_entity.type
_entity.pdbx_description
1 polymer ?
#
loop_
_entity_poly.entity_id
_entity_poly.type
_entity_poly.pdbx_seq_one_letter_code
_entity_poly.pdbx_strand_id
1 'polypeptide(L)'
;MLHRNVVPLLMLGDDDEGGQLLAEFVEAGAVVDHIHRQSGTRSPIIAQELDTASGHHDFTFVCPETSEDLPRYVPIGQSEVASALHILTQCSVFYADRLSESILEAMKAARRSGAIIFFEPSDVEQDDLFDEALGLVSILKYSVDRLGERLADLHHDCVRIVTHGAAGLEIRHDDQAVWCSAISAPAVLDTCGSGDMVSVGVIDWMLSSGLQANDLSTTVLIEGIVAGQRLAAENCAFVGARGLFKHCGPNYAREVLRVPSKAYSAATRQHSSS
;
A
#
# COMPACT_ATOMS: atom_id res chain seq x y z
N MET A 1 -2.27 -1.18 -15.21
CA MET A 1 -2.41 -2.19 -14.13
C MET A 1 -3.84 -2.31 -13.72
N LEU A 2 -4.42 -3.51 -13.82
CA LEU A 2 -5.84 -3.71 -13.52
C LEU A 2 -6.77 -2.74 -14.32
N HIS A 3 -6.46 -2.33 -15.55
CA HIS A 3 -7.20 -1.26 -16.27
C HIS A 3 -7.18 0.15 -15.62
N ARG A 4 -6.26 0.39 -14.68
CA ARG A 4 -5.91 1.74 -14.19
C ARG A 4 -4.59 2.18 -14.80
N ASN A 5 -4.46 3.49 -15.01
CA ASN A 5 -3.20 4.14 -15.33
C ASN A 5 -2.41 4.27 -14.02
N VAL A 6 -1.36 3.46 -13.88
CA VAL A 6 -0.47 3.47 -12.73
C VAL A 6 0.91 3.86 -13.24
N VAL A 7 1.49 4.88 -12.62
CA VAL A 7 2.80 5.42 -13.00
C VAL A 7 3.74 5.26 -11.80
N PRO A 8 4.57 4.20 -11.76
CA PRO A 8 5.57 4.05 -10.71
C PRO A 8 6.65 5.11 -10.89
N LEU A 9 6.93 5.86 -9.81
CA LEU A 9 8.05 6.80 -9.74
C LEU A 9 9.08 6.21 -8.78
N LEU A 10 10.10 5.56 -9.31
CA LEU A 10 11.05 4.77 -8.52
C LEU A 10 12.45 4.71 -9.15
N MET A 11 13.44 4.42 -8.32
CA MET A 11 14.83 4.22 -8.71
C MET A 11 15.21 2.74 -8.53
N LEU A 12 15.81 2.15 -9.56
CA LEU A 12 16.32 0.77 -9.57
C LEU A 12 17.80 0.75 -9.98
N GLY A 13 18.46 -0.35 -9.68
CA GLY A 13 19.77 -0.65 -10.25
C GLY A 13 19.68 -0.90 -11.75
N ASP A 14 20.76 -0.56 -12.45
CA ASP A 14 21.00 -1.08 -13.80
C ASP A 14 21.60 -2.50 -13.74
N ASP A 15 20.87 -3.39 -13.07
CA ASP A 15 21.19 -4.79 -12.82
C ASP A 15 20.05 -5.72 -13.28
N ASP A 16 20.27 -7.03 -13.20
CA ASP A 16 19.32 -8.05 -13.68
C ASP A 16 18.01 -7.99 -12.89
N GLU A 17 18.08 -7.79 -11.57
CA GLU A 17 16.91 -7.65 -10.70
C GLU A 17 16.08 -6.41 -11.06
N GLY A 18 16.73 -5.28 -11.36
CA GLY A 18 16.05 -4.08 -11.83
C GLY A 18 15.40 -4.27 -13.19
N GLY A 19 16.05 -5.02 -14.08
CA GLY A 19 15.49 -5.41 -15.38
C GLY A 19 14.26 -6.32 -15.23
N GLN A 20 14.32 -7.30 -14.33
CA GLN A 20 13.21 -8.20 -14.02
C GLN A 20 12.01 -7.43 -13.44
N LEU A 21 12.25 -6.54 -12.46
CA LEU A 21 11.17 -5.77 -11.85
C LEU A 21 10.52 -4.81 -12.86
N LEU A 22 11.30 -4.17 -13.74
CA LEU A 22 10.78 -3.37 -14.83
C LEU A 22 9.87 -4.20 -15.76
N ALA A 23 10.31 -5.41 -16.14
CA ALA A 23 9.51 -6.32 -16.95
C ALA A 23 8.19 -6.70 -16.25
N GLU A 24 8.20 -6.95 -14.94
CA GLU A 24 6.98 -7.23 -14.17
C GLU A 24 6.01 -6.04 -14.14
N PHE A 25 6.51 -4.80 -14.09
CA PHE A 25 5.67 -3.60 -14.18
C PHE A 25 5.06 -3.43 -15.58
N VAL A 26 5.83 -3.70 -16.64
CA VAL A 26 5.34 -3.69 -18.02
C VAL A 26 4.26 -4.75 -18.22
N GLU A 27 4.49 -5.98 -17.75
CA GLU A 27 3.52 -7.07 -17.82
C GLU A 27 2.24 -6.74 -17.04
N ALA A 28 2.38 -6.10 -15.88
CA ALA A 28 1.24 -5.58 -15.12
C ALA A 28 0.52 -4.43 -15.85
N GLY A 29 1.08 -3.87 -16.92
CA GLY A 29 0.52 -2.76 -17.69
C GLY A 29 0.64 -1.41 -16.97
N ALA A 30 1.71 -1.20 -16.22
CA ALA A 30 2.06 0.12 -15.69
C ALA A 30 2.67 1.03 -16.79
N VAL A 31 2.60 2.34 -16.60
CA VAL A 31 3.32 3.33 -17.41
C VAL A 31 4.70 3.51 -16.78
N VAL A 32 5.72 2.96 -17.43
CA VAL A 32 7.06 2.77 -16.85
C VAL A 32 8.06 3.88 -17.16
N ASP A 33 7.61 4.98 -17.77
CA ASP A 33 8.46 6.09 -18.21
C ASP A 33 9.21 6.79 -17.05
N HIS A 34 8.74 6.58 -15.81
CA HIS A 34 9.33 7.14 -14.58
C HIS A 34 9.95 6.07 -13.66
N ILE A 35 10.24 4.89 -14.22
CA ILE A 35 11.14 3.90 -13.61
C ILE A 35 12.56 4.22 -14.07
N HIS A 36 13.34 4.79 -13.16
CA HIS A 36 14.72 5.17 -13.42
C HIS A 36 15.66 4.01 -13.08
N ARG A 37 16.65 3.75 -13.95
CA ARG A 37 17.70 2.74 -13.71
C ARG A 37 19.05 3.42 -13.68
N GLN A 38 19.85 3.12 -12.67
CA GLN A 38 21.13 3.79 -12.44
C GLN A 38 22.26 2.78 -12.27
N SER A 39 23.32 2.96 -13.07
CA SER A 39 24.55 2.18 -12.92
C SER A 39 25.22 2.47 -11.56
N GLY A 40 25.68 1.41 -10.89
CA GLY A 40 26.30 1.50 -9.57
C GLY A 40 25.31 1.48 -8.39
N THR A 41 24.01 1.61 -8.65
CA THR A 41 22.93 1.30 -7.70
C THR A 41 22.56 -0.17 -7.85
N ARG A 42 22.27 -0.84 -6.74
CA ARG A 42 21.73 -2.21 -6.73
C ARG A 42 20.23 -2.16 -6.44
N SER A 43 19.43 -2.88 -7.21
CA SER A 43 17.98 -2.98 -7.00
C SER A 43 17.67 -3.65 -5.66
N PRO A 44 16.66 -3.20 -4.91
CA PRO A 44 16.40 -3.70 -3.56
C PRO A 44 15.93 -5.16 -3.58
N ILE A 45 16.47 -5.96 -2.67
CA ILE A 45 16.10 -7.36 -2.49
C ILE A 45 15.77 -7.61 -1.02
N ILE A 46 14.67 -8.29 -0.77
CA ILE A 46 14.31 -8.83 0.54
C ILE A 46 14.03 -10.31 0.38
N ALA A 47 14.66 -11.13 1.22
CA ALA A 47 14.40 -12.56 1.23
C ALA A 47 13.24 -12.85 2.19
N GLN A 48 12.34 -13.73 1.76
CA GLN A 48 11.24 -14.24 2.57
C GLN A 48 11.53 -15.71 2.92
N GLU A 49 11.55 -16.02 4.20
CA GLU A 49 11.47 -17.39 4.69
C GLU A 49 10.00 -17.71 4.96
N LEU A 50 9.49 -18.81 4.41
CA LEU A 50 8.06 -19.15 4.47
C LEU A 50 7.88 -20.62 4.85
N ASP A 51 7.11 -20.85 5.90
CA ASP A 51 6.53 -22.15 6.22
C ASP A 51 5.04 -22.17 5.83
N THR A 52 4.74 -22.79 4.70
CA THR A 52 3.36 -22.89 4.19
C THR A 52 2.44 -23.77 5.04
N ALA A 53 2.98 -24.61 5.95
CA ALA A 53 2.16 -25.45 6.82
C ALA A 53 1.59 -24.67 8.00
N SER A 54 2.38 -23.76 8.56
CA SER A 54 1.95 -22.85 9.64
C SER A 54 1.43 -21.50 9.13
N GLY A 55 1.75 -21.13 7.87
CA GLY A 55 1.53 -19.80 7.32
C GLY A 55 2.46 -18.74 7.92
N HIS A 56 3.49 -19.15 8.66
CA HIS A 56 4.50 -18.26 9.23
C HIS A 56 5.48 -17.83 8.16
N HIS A 57 5.81 -16.54 8.15
CA HIS A 57 6.89 -16.01 7.34
C HIS A 57 7.75 -15.03 8.13
N ASP A 58 9.00 -14.89 7.70
CA ASP A 58 9.93 -13.86 8.16
C ASP A 58 10.62 -13.22 6.96
N PHE A 59 11.07 -11.98 7.14
CA PHE A 59 11.80 -11.24 6.13
C PHE A 59 13.19 -10.87 6.61
N THR A 60 14.18 -11.01 5.72
CA THR A 60 15.56 -10.65 6.01
C THR A 60 16.20 -9.91 4.83
N PHE A 61 17.09 -8.98 5.17
CA PHE A 61 17.99 -8.32 4.22
C PHE A 61 19.37 -9.00 4.18
N VAL A 62 19.46 -10.25 4.62
CA VAL A 62 20.67 -11.07 4.53
C VAL A 62 20.36 -12.26 3.65
N CYS A 63 21.19 -12.53 2.65
CA CYS A 63 21.01 -13.64 1.75
C CYS A 63 21.12 -14.97 2.52
N PRO A 64 20.10 -15.85 2.50
CA PRO A 64 20.13 -17.10 3.26
C PRO A 64 21.17 -18.10 2.74
N GLU A 65 21.61 -17.96 1.48
CA GLU A 65 22.59 -18.85 0.86
C GLU A 65 24.04 -18.37 1.06
N THR A 66 24.28 -17.06 1.02
CA THR A 66 25.64 -16.47 1.06
C THR A 66 25.97 -15.75 2.36
N SER A 67 24.97 -15.48 3.22
CA SER A 67 25.07 -14.62 4.41
C SER A 67 25.48 -13.16 4.12
N GLU A 68 25.43 -12.71 2.87
CA GLU A 68 25.77 -11.33 2.51
C GLU A 68 24.57 -10.38 2.67
N ASP A 69 24.84 -9.11 2.97
CA ASP A 69 23.82 -8.07 2.99
C ASP A 69 23.21 -7.87 1.59
N LEU A 70 21.89 -7.97 1.54
CA LEU A 70 21.09 -7.67 0.37
C LEU A 70 20.93 -6.15 0.20
N PRO A 71 20.89 -5.68 -1.06
CA PRO A 71 20.74 -4.27 -1.35
C PRO A 71 19.40 -3.73 -0.81
N ARG A 72 19.45 -2.53 -0.24
CA ARG A 72 18.29 -1.84 0.34
C ARG A 72 17.68 -0.87 -0.67
N TYR A 73 16.46 -0.45 -0.36
CA TYR A 73 15.75 0.59 -1.11
C TYR A 73 16.58 1.88 -1.18
N VAL A 74 16.66 2.45 -2.38
CA VAL A 74 17.23 3.79 -2.63
C VAL A 74 16.09 4.71 -3.08
N PRO A 75 15.85 5.83 -2.38
CA PRO A 75 14.79 6.75 -2.74
C PRO A 75 15.07 7.44 -4.07
N ILE A 76 13.99 7.87 -4.74
CA ILE A 76 14.07 8.83 -5.84
C ILE A 76 14.74 10.13 -5.37
N GLY A 77 15.42 10.81 -6.29
CA GLY A 77 16.02 12.12 -6.04
C GLY A 77 15.18 13.27 -6.61
N GLN A 78 15.71 14.49 -6.46
CA GLN A 78 15.07 15.71 -6.94
C GLN A 78 14.91 15.73 -8.47
N SER A 79 15.84 15.14 -9.22
CA SER A 79 15.77 15.05 -10.68
C SER A 79 14.60 14.19 -11.14
N GLU A 80 14.36 13.07 -10.48
CA GLU A 80 13.27 12.15 -10.81
C GLU A 80 11.92 12.82 -10.51
N VAL A 81 11.79 13.46 -9.35
CA VAL A 81 10.60 14.26 -8.99
C VAL A 81 10.34 15.38 -10.00
N ALA A 82 11.39 16.12 -10.39
CA ALA A 82 11.26 17.19 -11.38
C ALA A 82 10.80 16.66 -12.74
N SER A 83 11.34 15.52 -13.18
CA SER A 83 10.95 14.86 -14.43
C SER A 83 9.49 14.39 -14.42
N ALA A 84 8.99 14.03 -13.24
CA ALA A 84 7.64 13.51 -13.02
C ALA A 84 6.62 14.60 -12.65
N LEU A 85 7.00 15.89 -12.59
CA LEU A 85 6.11 16.94 -12.10
C LEU A 85 4.76 16.97 -12.82
N HIS A 86 4.74 16.75 -14.14
CA HIS A 86 3.50 16.72 -14.91
C HIS A 86 2.54 15.63 -14.41
N ILE A 87 3.01 14.40 -14.27
CA ILE A 87 2.17 13.28 -13.79
C ILE A 87 1.73 13.49 -12.34
N LEU A 88 2.60 14.06 -11.50
CA LEU A 88 2.33 14.31 -10.08
C LEU A 88 1.19 15.31 -9.93
N THR A 89 1.13 16.32 -10.80
CA THR A 89 0.06 17.32 -10.79
C THR A 89 -1.25 16.85 -11.43
N GLN A 90 -1.29 15.64 -12.00
CA GLN A 90 -2.46 15.09 -12.68
C GLN A 90 -2.98 13.79 -12.06
N CYS A 91 -2.27 13.20 -11.09
CA CYS A 91 -2.72 11.99 -10.45
C CYS A 91 -3.92 12.26 -9.53
N SER A 92 -4.88 11.33 -9.51
CA SER A 92 -6.01 11.39 -8.57
C SER A 92 -5.62 10.85 -7.19
N VAL A 93 -4.67 9.92 -7.16
CA VAL A 93 -4.14 9.30 -5.94
C VAL A 93 -2.62 9.24 -6.06
N PHE A 94 -1.93 9.73 -5.03
CA PHE A 94 -0.49 9.53 -4.83
C PHE A 94 -0.30 8.51 -3.71
N TYR A 95 0.41 7.42 -3.98
CA TYR A 95 0.69 6.35 -3.02
C TYR A 95 2.18 6.33 -2.67
N ALA A 96 2.49 6.20 -1.38
CA ALA A 96 3.84 5.93 -0.91
C ALA A 96 3.82 5.02 0.32
N ASP A 97 4.82 4.17 0.46
CA ASP A 97 5.05 3.28 1.63
C ASP A 97 6.37 3.57 2.36
N ARG A 98 7.15 4.51 1.80
CA ARG A 98 8.43 5.02 2.29
C ARG A 98 8.42 6.53 2.30
N LEU A 99 9.29 7.12 3.13
CA LEU A 99 9.44 8.55 3.23
C LEU A 99 10.90 8.96 3.03
N SER A 100 11.08 10.07 2.31
CA SER A 100 12.35 10.79 2.11
C SER A 100 11.99 12.22 1.71
N GLU A 101 12.94 13.15 1.74
CA GLU A 101 12.71 14.54 1.30
C GLU A 101 12.11 14.61 -0.12
N SER A 102 12.61 13.80 -1.06
CA SER A 102 12.11 13.81 -2.44
C SER A 102 10.71 13.23 -2.56
N ILE A 103 10.39 12.19 -1.78
CA ILE A 103 9.01 11.65 -1.73
C ILE A 103 8.07 12.68 -1.12
N LEU A 104 8.48 13.39 -0.07
CA LEU A 104 7.70 14.45 0.53
C LEU A 104 7.42 15.59 -0.46
N GLU A 105 8.41 15.99 -1.26
CA GLU A 105 8.20 16.98 -2.33
C GLU A 105 7.22 16.48 -3.40
N ALA A 106 7.27 15.19 -3.75
CA ALA A 106 6.28 14.59 -4.65
C ALA A 106 4.87 14.57 -4.03
N MET A 107 4.73 14.23 -2.74
CA MET A 107 3.47 14.31 -1.99
C MET A 107 2.91 15.74 -2.01
N LYS A 108 3.76 16.75 -1.76
CA LYS A 108 3.37 18.17 -1.81
C LYS A 108 2.88 18.56 -3.21
N ALA A 109 3.56 18.14 -4.27
CA ALA A 109 3.16 18.42 -5.65
C ALA A 109 1.79 17.83 -6.00
N ALA A 110 1.56 16.57 -5.62
CA ALA A 110 0.29 15.89 -5.82
C ALA A 110 -0.84 16.53 -4.98
N ARG A 111 -0.58 16.80 -3.70
CA ARG A 111 -1.56 17.37 -2.76
C ARG A 111 -2.05 18.75 -3.23
N ARG A 112 -1.13 19.62 -3.68
CA ARG A 112 -1.48 20.95 -4.22
C ARG A 112 -2.41 20.87 -5.44
N SER A 113 -2.40 19.76 -6.16
CA SER A 113 -3.24 19.54 -7.34
C SER A 113 -4.56 18.83 -7.01
N GLY A 114 -4.84 18.59 -5.72
CA GLY A 114 -6.07 17.98 -5.24
C GLY A 114 -6.02 16.45 -5.12
N ALA A 115 -4.87 15.82 -5.33
CA ALA A 115 -4.74 14.37 -5.21
C ALA A 115 -5.02 13.89 -3.77
N ILE A 116 -5.57 12.68 -3.67
CA ILE A 116 -5.62 11.92 -2.42
C ILE A 116 -4.21 11.40 -2.12
N ILE A 117 -3.67 11.75 -0.96
CA ILE A 117 -2.38 11.24 -0.50
C ILE A 117 -2.62 10.00 0.35
N PHE A 118 -2.31 8.82 -0.20
CA PHE A 118 -2.40 7.54 0.48
C PHE A 118 -1.01 7.14 0.97
N PHE A 119 -0.79 7.15 2.28
CA PHE A 119 0.50 6.85 2.88
C PHE A 119 0.42 5.57 3.72
N GLU A 120 1.31 4.63 3.45
CA GLU A 120 1.39 3.33 4.13
C GLU A 120 2.81 3.07 4.66
N PRO A 121 3.28 3.84 5.65
CA PRO A 121 4.63 3.65 6.17
C PRO A 121 4.78 2.24 6.74
N SER A 122 5.80 1.54 6.27
CA SER A 122 6.19 0.25 6.84
C SER A 122 7.04 0.40 8.10
N ASP A 123 7.68 1.56 8.26
CA ASP A 123 8.36 2.03 9.46
C ASP A 123 8.36 3.57 9.46
N VAL A 124 8.54 4.21 10.62
CA VAL A 124 8.58 5.68 10.73
C VAL A 124 9.68 6.11 11.68
N GLU A 125 10.35 7.22 11.42
CA GLU A 125 11.04 7.95 12.50
C GLU A 125 10.15 9.15 12.81
N GLN A 126 9.84 9.39 14.09
CA GLN A 126 9.05 10.57 14.46
C GLN A 126 9.99 11.78 14.43
N ASP A 127 10.10 12.37 13.26
CA ASP A 127 10.92 13.54 12.97
C ASP A 127 10.13 14.61 12.21
N ASP A 128 10.76 15.75 11.96
CA ASP A 128 10.14 16.87 11.25
C ASP A 128 9.65 16.48 9.85
N LEU A 129 10.32 15.51 9.20
CA LEU A 129 9.97 15.02 7.87
C LEU A 129 8.65 14.23 7.92
N PHE A 130 8.50 13.35 8.90
CA PHE A 130 7.29 12.57 9.13
C PHE A 130 6.12 13.47 9.53
N ASP A 131 6.33 14.44 10.42
CA ASP A 131 5.29 15.38 10.82
C ASP A 131 4.78 16.22 9.65
N GLU A 132 5.70 16.70 8.79
CA GLU A 132 5.31 17.42 7.56
C GLU A 132 4.56 16.51 6.59
N ALA A 133 5.01 15.26 6.41
CA ALA A 133 4.32 14.28 5.59
C ALA A 133 2.90 14.02 6.11
N LEU A 134 2.75 13.79 7.41
CA LEU A 134 1.47 13.50 8.07
C LEU A 134 0.45 14.63 7.85
N GLY A 135 0.90 15.89 7.85
CA GLY A 135 0.06 17.06 7.53
C GLY A 135 -0.47 17.11 6.09
N LEU A 136 0.06 16.29 5.17
CA LEU A 136 -0.40 16.19 3.78
C LEU A 136 -1.30 14.99 3.52
N VAL A 137 -1.26 13.99 4.40
CA VAL A 137 -1.90 12.69 4.21
C VAL A 137 -3.42 12.82 4.19
N SER A 138 -4.07 12.16 3.25
CA SER A 138 -5.53 12.04 3.19
C SER A 138 -5.99 10.69 3.76
N ILE A 139 -5.20 9.64 3.53
CA ILE A 139 -5.40 8.30 4.09
C ILE A 139 -4.08 7.78 4.65
N LEU A 140 -4.04 7.50 5.95
CA LEU A 140 -2.92 6.83 6.60
C LEU A 140 -3.28 5.37 6.86
N LYS A 141 -2.51 4.43 6.31
CA LYS A 141 -2.69 3.00 6.55
C LYS A 141 -1.49 2.42 7.27
N TYR A 142 -1.73 1.60 8.30
CA TYR A 142 -0.65 0.92 9.01
C TYR A 142 -1.14 -0.34 9.73
N SER A 143 -0.20 -1.22 10.08
CA SER A 143 -0.46 -2.37 10.94
C SER A 143 -0.28 -2.00 12.41
N VAL A 144 -1.20 -2.45 13.26
CA VAL A 144 -1.08 -2.30 14.71
C VAL A 144 0.21 -2.94 15.23
N ASP A 145 0.61 -4.06 14.66
CA ASP A 145 1.79 -4.82 15.09
C ASP A 145 3.10 -4.10 14.77
N ARG A 146 3.09 -3.20 13.77
CA ARG A 146 4.28 -2.46 13.34
C ARG A 146 4.35 -1.06 13.94
N LEU A 147 3.24 -0.34 13.90
CA LEU A 147 3.21 1.10 14.19
C LEU A 147 2.14 1.51 15.20
N GLY A 148 1.43 0.55 15.80
CA GLY A 148 0.30 0.81 16.72
C GLY A 148 0.67 1.77 17.85
N GLU A 149 1.67 1.41 18.65
CA GLU A 149 2.12 2.24 19.79
C GLU A 149 2.71 3.57 19.33
N ARG A 150 3.49 3.56 18.23
CA ARG A 150 4.16 4.74 17.67
C ARG A 150 3.21 5.78 17.10
N LEU A 151 2.01 5.41 16.70
CA LEU A 151 1.05 6.34 16.09
C LEU A 151 -0.18 6.61 16.98
N ALA A 152 -0.25 5.99 18.16
CA ALA A 152 -1.41 6.04 19.04
C ALA A 152 -1.74 7.47 19.52
N ASP A 153 -0.72 8.23 19.92
CA ASP A 153 -0.87 9.54 20.57
C ASP A 153 -0.71 10.72 19.61
N LEU A 154 -0.47 10.47 18.33
CA LEU A 154 -0.36 11.53 17.34
C LEU A 154 -1.74 12.09 16.97
N HIS A 155 -1.77 13.39 16.69
CA HIS A 155 -2.94 14.01 16.09
C HIS A 155 -3.01 13.65 14.61
N HIS A 156 -4.18 13.24 14.13
CA HIS A 156 -4.39 12.81 12.75
C HIS A 156 -5.54 13.61 12.14
N ASP A 157 -5.25 14.40 11.09
CA ASP A 157 -6.25 15.09 10.27
C ASP A 157 -6.47 14.34 8.95
N CYS A 158 -6.69 13.03 9.05
CA CYS A 158 -6.84 12.13 7.91
C CYS A 158 -7.63 10.87 8.27
N VAL A 159 -8.12 10.14 7.26
CA VAL A 159 -8.74 8.84 7.49
C VAL A 159 -7.64 7.81 7.77
N ARG A 160 -7.77 7.08 8.87
CA ARG A 160 -6.86 5.99 9.23
C ARG A 160 -7.45 4.63 8.92
N ILE A 161 -6.64 3.75 8.35
CA ILE A 161 -6.95 2.34 8.16
C ILE A 161 -5.92 1.53 8.97
N VAL A 162 -6.36 0.96 10.10
CA VAL A 162 -5.51 0.22 11.03
C VAL A 162 -5.76 -1.27 10.86
N THR A 163 -4.78 -2.02 10.36
CA THR A 163 -4.94 -3.47 10.14
C THR A 163 -4.54 -4.28 11.38
N HIS A 164 -5.32 -5.30 11.70
CA HIS A 164 -5.14 -6.22 12.83
C HIS A 164 -5.02 -7.69 12.37
N GLY A 165 -4.46 -7.92 11.18
CA GLY A 165 -4.27 -9.24 10.60
C GLY A 165 -5.58 -10.05 10.55
N ALA A 166 -5.57 -11.25 11.14
CA ALA A 166 -6.72 -12.16 11.16
C ALA A 166 -7.95 -11.62 11.93
N ALA A 167 -7.82 -10.56 12.73
CA ALA A 167 -8.95 -9.93 13.40
C ALA A 167 -9.73 -8.98 12.45
N GLY A 168 -9.10 -8.51 11.38
CA GLY A 168 -9.68 -7.57 10.42
C GLY A 168 -8.97 -6.23 10.45
N LEU A 169 -9.72 -5.14 10.36
CA LEU A 169 -9.19 -3.79 10.41
C LEU A 169 -10.19 -2.79 11.01
N GLU A 170 -9.66 -1.65 11.43
CA GLU A 170 -10.42 -0.50 11.92
C GLU A 170 -10.25 0.69 10.97
N ILE A 171 -11.34 1.39 10.67
CA ILE A 171 -11.31 2.68 9.96
C ILE A 171 -11.62 3.77 10.98
N ARG A 172 -10.77 4.79 11.08
CA ARG A 172 -10.95 5.92 12.00
C ARG A 172 -10.91 7.25 11.26
N HIS A 173 -11.81 8.15 11.59
CA HIS A 173 -11.79 9.53 11.12
C HIS A 173 -12.47 10.39 12.18
N ASP A 174 -11.80 11.43 12.66
CA ASP A 174 -12.24 12.20 13.83
C ASP A 174 -12.58 11.25 15.01
N ASP A 175 -13.74 11.46 15.64
CA ASP A 175 -14.28 10.63 16.73
C ASP A 175 -14.99 9.35 16.25
N GLN A 176 -15.04 9.10 14.94
CA GLN A 176 -15.70 7.93 14.38
C GLN A 176 -14.72 6.78 14.18
N ALA A 177 -15.11 5.59 14.65
CA ALA A 177 -14.41 4.34 14.42
C ALA A 177 -15.38 3.25 13.93
N VAL A 178 -14.98 2.56 12.86
CA VAL A 178 -15.75 1.46 12.26
C VAL A 178 -14.87 0.21 12.23
N TRP A 179 -15.33 -0.85 12.89
CA TRP A 179 -14.64 -2.14 12.85
C TRP A 179 -15.13 -2.99 11.68
N CYS A 180 -14.19 -3.50 10.89
CA CYS A 180 -14.42 -4.43 9.79
C CYS A 180 -13.73 -5.77 10.10
N SER A 181 -14.51 -6.81 10.41
CA SER A 181 -13.98 -8.15 10.65
C SER A 181 -13.13 -8.67 9.49
N ALA A 182 -12.19 -9.58 9.71
CA ALA A 182 -11.49 -10.21 8.60
C ALA A 182 -12.45 -11.02 7.73
N ILE A 183 -12.20 -11.02 6.42
CA ILE A 183 -12.84 -11.95 5.49
C ILE A 183 -12.02 -13.25 5.49
N SER A 184 -12.69 -14.39 5.65
CA SER A 184 -12.03 -15.68 5.67
C SER A 184 -11.36 -15.97 4.33
N ALA A 185 -10.06 -16.26 4.37
CA ALA A 185 -9.32 -16.74 3.21
C ALA A 185 -9.75 -18.18 2.87
N PRO A 186 -9.81 -18.55 1.57
CA PRO A 186 -10.10 -19.92 1.16
C PRO A 186 -8.99 -20.90 1.57
N ALA A 187 -7.75 -20.42 1.64
CA ALA A 187 -6.59 -21.09 2.24
C ALA A 187 -5.61 -20.03 2.75
N VAL A 188 -4.75 -20.40 3.71
CA VAL A 188 -3.68 -19.53 4.22
C VAL A 188 -2.36 -20.24 3.98
N LEU A 189 -1.76 -20.01 2.82
CA LEU A 189 -0.42 -20.50 2.47
C LEU A 189 0.65 -19.45 2.78
N ASP A 190 0.36 -18.18 2.50
CA ASP A 190 1.25 -17.06 2.74
C ASP A 190 0.43 -15.78 2.92
N THR A 191 0.69 -14.99 3.95
CA THR A 191 -0.01 -13.71 4.18
C THR A 191 0.73 -12.50 3.58
N CYS A 192 1.87 -12.72 2.91
CA CYS A 192 2.66 -11.68 2.29
C CYS A 192 1.83 -10.90 1.25
N GLY A 193 1.94 -9.57 1.25
CA GLY A 193 1.22 -8.69 0.32
C GLY A 193 -0.28 -8.54 0.60
N SER A 194 -0.86 -9.23 1.59
CA SER A 194 -2.28 -9.09 1.92
C SER A 194 -2.64 -7.67 2.39
N GLY A 195 -1.70 -6.97 3.03
CA GLY A 195 -1.82 -5.54 3.30
C GLY A 195 -1.98 -4.73 2.02
N ASP A 196 -1.12 -4.96 1.02
CA ASP A 196 -1.15 -4.24 -0.26
C ASP A 196 -2.47 -4.49 -1.02
N MET A 197 -3.02 -5.70 -0.93
CA MET A 197 -4.32 -6.03 -1.52
C MET A 197 -5.47 -5.19 -0.95
N VAL A 198 -5.42 -4.87 0.35
CA VAL A 198 -6.38 -3.94 0.96
C VAL A 198 -6.24 -2.55 0.32
N SER A 199 -5.01 -2.06 0.17
CA SER A 199 -4.73 -0.77 -0.48
C SER A 199 -5.20 -0.75 -1.93
N VAL A 200 -4.95 -1.83 -2.70
CA VAL A 200 -5.44 -1.99 -4.08
C VAL A 200 -6.96 -1.88 -4.15
N GLY A 201 -7.69 -2.55 -3.26
CA GLY A 201 -9.15 -2.50 -3.25
C GLY A 201 -9.70 -1.13 -2.88
N VAL A 202 -9.12 -0.47 -1.88
CA VAL A 202 -9.51 0.89 -1.49
C VAL A 202 -9.24 1.89 -2.61
N ILE A 203 -8.03 1.88 -3.19
CA ILE A 203 -7.67 2.79 -4.29
C ILE A 203 -8.56 2.55 -5.51
N ASP A 204 -8.80 1.29 -5.88
CA ASP A 204 -9.66 0.99 -7.00
C ASP A 204 -11.11 1.44 -6.80
N TRP A 205 -11.62 1.29 -5.59
CA TRP A 205 -12.94 1.81 -5.22
C TRP A 205 -13.00 3.33 -5.33
N MET A 206 -12.03 4.04 -4.73
CA MET A 206 -11.97 5.51 -4.80
C MET A 206 -11.96 6.01 -6.25
N LEU A 207 -11.14 5.39 -7.11
CA LEU A 207 -11.05 5.72 -8.52
C LEU A 207 -12.30 5.33 -9.32
N SER A 208 -13.05 4.31 -8.91
CA SER A 208 -14.33 3.94 -9.55
C SER A 208 -15.45 4.91 -9.19
N SER A 209 -15.46 5.35 -7.93
CA SER A 209 -16.50 6.20 -7.36
C SER A 209 -16.22 7.70 -7.58
N GLY A 210 -15.06 8.04 -8.16
CA GLY A 210 -14.68 9.43 -8.44
C GLY A 210 -14.41 10.26 -7.19
N LEU A 211 -14.07 9.62 -6.08
CA LEU A 211 -13.88 10.28 -4.79
C LEU A 211 -12.74 11.30 -4.85
N GLN A 212 -12.98 12.45 -4.25
CA GLN A 212 -11.98 13.47 -4.00
C GLN A 212 -11.53 13.44 -2.54
N ALA A 213 -10.41 14.10 -2.23
CA ALA A 213 -9.86 14.09 -0.88
C ALA A 213 -10.83 14.63 0.20
N ASN A 214 -11.70 15.57 -0.16
CA ASN A 214 -12.69 16.16 0.77
C ASN A 214 -13.92 15.26 1.00
N ASP A 215 -14.09 14.20 0.20
CA ASP A 215 -15.23 13.27 0.32
C ASP A 215 -14.90 12.09 1.27
N LEU A 216 -13.65 12.00 1.74
CA LEU A 216 -13.16 10.88 2.52
C LEU A 216 -13.80 10.86 3.91
N SER A 217 -14.30 9.70 4.29
CA SER A 217 -14.86 9.43 5.62
C SER A 217 -14.86 7.93 5.88
N THR A 218 -15.08 7.55 7.14
CA THR A 218 -15.15 6.13 7.53
C THR A 218 -16.18 5.34 6.70
N THR A 219 -17.37 5.90 6.50
CA THR A 219 -18.50 5.22 5.84
C THR A 219 -18.31 5.08 4.33
N VAL A 220 -17.74 6.10 3.68
CA VAL A 220 -17.51 6.11 2.23
C VAL A 220 -16.48 5.07 1.80
N LEU A 221 -15.52 4.75 2.67
CA LEU A 221 -14.47 3.77 2.38
C LEU A 221 -14.85 2.31 2.65
N ILE A 222 -15.99 2.03 3.28
CA ILE A 222 -16.38 0.66 3.67
C ILE A 222 -16.39 -0.28 2.46
N GLU A 223 -16.98 0.12 1.33
CA GLU A 223 -17.08 -0.76 0.16
C GLU A 223 -15.69 -1.08 -0.43
N GLY A 224 -14.79 -0.10 -0.48
CA GLY A 224 -13.41 -0.30 -0.92
C GLY A 224 -12.61 -1.18 0.05
N ILE A 225 -12.83 -1.01 1.35
CA ILE A 225 -12.24 -1.85 2.39
C ILE A 225 -12.68 -3.30 2.24
N VAL A 226 -13.98 -3.56 2.08
CA VAL A 226 -14.49 -4.92 1.91
C VAL A 226 -13.95 -5.53 0.62
N ALA A 227 -13.88 -4.76 -0.48
CA ALA A 227 -13.26 -5.22 -1.73
C ALA A 227 -11.78 -5.57 -1.55
N GLY A 228 -11.03 -4.73 -0.85
CA GLY A 228 -9.63 -4.96 -0.54
C GLY A 228 -9.41 -6.18 0.38
N GLN A 229 -10.25 -6.35 1.40
CA GLN A 229 -10.21 -7.52 2.28
C GLN A 229 -10.53 -8.82 1.53
N ARG A 230 -11.44 -8.81 0.55
CA ARG A 230 -11.70 -9.98 -0.32
C ARG A 230 -10.45 -10.31 -1.14
N LEU A 231 -9.83 -9.30 -1.74
CA LEU A 231 -8.61 -9.48 -2.53
C LEU A 231 -7.46 -10.01 -1.67
N ALA A 232 -7.31 -9.49 -0.45
CA ALA A 232 -6.35 -9.95 0.54
C ALA A 232 -6.58 -11.41 0.94
N ALA A 233 -7.84 -11.77 1.22
CA ALA A 233 -8.23 -13.13 1.57
C ALA A 233 -7.91 -14.13 0.44
N GLU A 234 -8.21 -13.79 -0.82
CA GLU A 234 -7.86 -14.61 -1.99
C GLU A 234 -6.34 -14.72 -2.19
N ASN A 235 -5.60 -13.62 -1.99
CA ASN A 235 -4.14 -13.63 -2.12
C ASN A 235 -3.46 -14.55 -1.09
N CYS A 236 -4.04 -14.69 0.10
CA CYS A 236 -3.50 -15.60 1.13
C CYS A 236 -3.39 -17.06 0.68
N ALA A 237 -4.11 -17.46 -0.37
CA ALA A 237 -4.09 -18.82 -0.90
C ALA A 237 -2.89 -19.12 -1.82
N PHE A 238 -1.98 -18.17 -2.02
CA PHE A 238 -0.85 -18.28 -2.94
C PHE A 238 0.44 -17.78 -2.30
N VAL A 239 1.58 -18.36 -2.68
CA VAL A 239 2.89 -17.95 -2.19
C VAL A 239 3.32 -16.62 -2.83
N GLY A 240 3.84 -15.72 -1.99
CA GLY A 240 4.44 -14.44 -2.38
C GLY A 240 3.44 -13.28 -2.43
N ALA A 241 3.97 -12.05 -2.29
CA ALA A 241 3.19 -10.81 -2.19
C ALA A 241 2.16 -10.59 -3.32
N ARG A 242 2.43 -11.12 -4.52
CA ARG A 242 1.58 -11.01 -5.72
C ARG A 242 1.09 -12.39 -6.19
N GLY A 243 1.04 -13.38 -5.30
CA GLY A 243 0.73 -14.77 -5.62
C GLY A 243 -0.56 -14.91 -6.43
N LEU A 244 -1.64 -14.23 -6.01
CA LEU A 244 -2.91 -14.21 -6.73
C LEU A 244 -2.75 -13.79 -8.21
N PHE A 245 -1.98 -12.73 -8.46
CA PHE A 245 -1.77 -12.22 -9.81
C PHE A 245 -0.93 -13.18 -10.66
N LYS A 246 0.10 -13.78 -10.06
CA LYS A 246 0.98 -14.74 -10.75
C LYS A 246 0.23 -16.02 -11.14
N HIS A 247 -0.68 -16.49 -10.28
CA HIS A 247 -1.38 -17.76 -10.48
C HIS A 247 -2.72 -17.63 -11.22
N CYS A 248 -3.49 -16.57 -10.96
CA CYS A 248 -4.85 -16.40 -11.52
C CYS A 248 -4.95 -15.24 -12.52
N GLY A 249 -3.94 -14.39 -12.61
CA GLY A 249 -3.92 -13.24 -13.51
C GLY A 249 -4.75 -12.04 -13.04
N PRO A 250 -4.58 -10.88 -13.69
CA PRO A 250 -5.25 -9.64 -13.29
C PRO A 250 -6.77 -9.65 -13.51
N ASN A 251 -7.28 -10.45 -14.44
CA ASN A 251 -8.72 -10.55 -14.70
C ASN A 251 -9.45 -11.20 -13.51
N TYR A 252 -8.87 -12.23 -12.90
CA TYR A 252 -9.44 -12.85 -11.71
C TYR A 252 -9.46 -11.87 -10.53
N ALA A 253 -8.35 -11.16 -10.29
CA ALA A 253 -8.31 -10.09 -9.29
C ALA A 253 -9.40 -9.03 -9.53
N ARG A 254 -9.71 -8.71 -10.79
CA ARG A 254 -10.84 -7.83 -11.14
C ARG A 254 -12.21 -8.38 -10.78
N GLU A 255 -12.43 -9.66 -10.97
CA GLU A 255 -13.68 -10.32 -10.57
C GLU A 255 -13.85 -10.26 -9.05
N VAL A 256 -12.81 -10.59 -8.28
CA VAL A 256 -12.81 -10.54 -6.80
C VAL A 256 -13.16 -9.15 -6.26
N LEU A 257 -12.58 -8.10 -6.85
CA LEU A 257 -12.87 -6.71 -6.48
C LEU A 257 -14.33 -6.32 -6.73
N ARG A 258 -14.94 -6.82 -7.82
CA ARG A 258 -16.30 -6.46 -8.26
C ARG A 258 -17.42 -7.27 -7.61
N VAL A 259 -17.10 -8.31 -6.84
CA VAL A 259 -18.14 -9.10 -6.13
C VAL A 259 -18.97 -8.15 -5.25
N PRO A 260 -20.30 -8.07 -5.45
CA PRO A 260 -21.15 -7.23 -4.62
C PRO A 260 -21.02 -7.63 -3.15
N SER A 261 -20.89 -6.65 -2.25
CA SER A 261 -20.98 -6.86 -0.82
C SER A 261 -22.38 -7.40 -0.47
N LYS A 262 -22.49 -8.69 -0.15
CA LYS A 262 -23.64 -9.17 0.64
C LYS A 262 -23.56 -8.46 1.99
N ALA A 263 -24.68 -7.88 2.46
CA ALA A 263 -24.81 -7.02 3.63
C ALA A 263 -23.71 -7.26 4.68
N TYR A 264 -22.66 -6.43 4.61
CA TYR A 264 -21.53 -6.51 5.52
C TYR A 264 -21.97 -5.87 6.84
N SER A 265 -21.91 -6.62 7.94
CA SER A 265 -22.27 -6.11 9.27
C SER A 265 -21.08 -5.32 9.84
N ALA A 266 -20.92 -4.06 9.44
CA ALA A 266 -20.02 -3.14 10.13
C ALA A 266 -20.59 -2.80 11.51
N ALA A 267 -19.80 -2.97 12.57
CA ALA A 267 -20.19 -2.57 13.92
C ALA A 267 -19.54 -1.22 14.26
N THR A 268 -20.36 -0.20 14.51
CA THR A 268 -19.89 1.10 15.00
C THR A 268 -19.62 0.98 16.50
N ARG A 269 -18.38 1.27 16.95
CA ARG A 269 -18.11 1.45 18.37
C ARG A 269 -18.17 2.94 18.68
N GLN A 270 -19.15 3.37 19.46
CA GLN A 270 -19.11 4.69 20.09
C GLN A 270 -18.23 4.58 21.34
N HIS A 271 -17.11 5.31 21.39
CA HIS A 271 -16.37 5.46 22.63
C HIS A 271 -17.12 6.41 23.55
N SER A 272 -17.72 5.86 24.61
CA SER A 272 -18.13 6.62 25.78
C SER A 272 -16.87 6.98 26.58
N SER A 273 -16.42 8.23 26.45
CA SER A 273 -15.44 8.83 27.35
C SER A 273 -15.94 8.75 28.79
N SER A 274 -15.18 8.06 29.65
CA SER A 274 -15.37 8.05 31.10
C SER A 274 -14.41 9.05 31.74
#